data_AF-A0A2S4W3Y5-F1
#
_entry.id   AF-A0A2S4W3Y5-F1
#
_cell.length_a   1.000
_cell.length_b   1.000
_cell.length_c   1.000
_cell.angle_alpha   90.00
_cell.angle_beta   90.00
_cell.angle_gamma   90.00
#
_symmetry.space_group_name_H-M   'P 1'
#
loop_
_entity.id
_entity.type
_entity.pdbx_description
1 polymer ?
#
loop_
_entity_poly.entity_id
_entity_poly.type
_entity_poly.pdbx_seq_one_letter_code
_entity_poly.pdbx_strand_id
1 'polypeptide(L)'
;MPRSTNYRRQGEPSKSTRQHNKQMAAFLPKSDAPLCQSIYDFIKMVVAVNITCLNPPVSSLKLDATLVNDRRVFVDRIALPTEPDYQGKKKSISTNYAVIFSKDLDRLNLQYRSFDWTSPASSNWNEMMIQLISKHWTHAHSQEAFSAYPIDPKHETPTTVIGVITRWFNGRRDLIRKGRTKAEIEKEKLARKKSRQRSNLAFNRTKSIKNVVGANSPCLKAFDESRCHSDTEDCPDGKRLKVQIPWRSSTFAALCMLADTKTVERLRQETGRNFQSGQLFEIGRHRSDKVEELEMVPMNLPLDCYDTAYFDSLTEQGRRELTTTPPCGLAEIHFQMMKSRSHIEEPPSRSSRS
;
A
#
# COMPACT_ATOMS: atom_id res chain seq x y z
N MET A 1 3.44 17.29 -21.89
CA MET A 1 3.18 18.27 -20.80
C MET A 1 3.50 17.61 -19.46
N PRO A 2 4.57 18.02 -18.74
CA PRO A 2 4.83 17.52 -17.40
C PRO A 2 3.69 18.01 -16.48
N ARG A 3 2.96 17.09 -15.85
CA ARG A 3 1.98 17.45 -14.83
C ARG A 3 2.74 18.02 -13.63
N SER A 4 2.83 19.35 -13.54
CA SER A 4 3.30 20.01 -12.32
C SER A 4 2.48 19.47 -11.13
N THR A 5 3.14 18.87 -10.13
CA THR A 5 2.42 18.27 -8.99
C THR A 5 2.16 19.26 -7.86
N ASN A 6 2.60 20.52 -8.02
CA ASN A 6 2.66 21.54 -6.98
C ASN A 6 1.83 22.79 -7.34
N TYR A 7 0.59 22.61 -7.79
CA TYR A 7 -0.36 23.73 -7.93
C TYR A 7 -1.66 23.42 -7.19
N ARG A 8 -2.34 24.47 -6.74
CA ARG A 8 -3.71 24.43 -6.26
C ARG A 8 -4.60 25.14 -7.29
N ARG A 9 -5.66 24.49 -7.76
CA ARG A 9 -6.62 25.14 -8.65
C ARG A 9 -7.44 26.11 -7.78
N GLN A 10 -7.38 27.41 -8.08
CA GLN A 10 -8.07 28.47 -7.30
C GLN A 10 -7.64 28.55 -5.82
N GLY A 11 -6.44 28.11 -5.46
CA GLY A 11 -5.97 28.10 -4.06
C GLY A 11 -6.53 26.95 -3.20
N GLU A 12 -7.47 26.17 -3.73
CA GLU A 12 -8.12 25.07 -3.03
C GLU A 12 -7.19 23.87 -2.77
N PRO A 13 -7.24 23.25 -1.57
CA PRO A 13 -6.53 22.01 -1.28
C PRO A 13 -6.92 20.88 -2.24
N SER A 14 -5.98 19.97 -2.52
CA SER A 14 -6.28 18.80 -3.37
C SER A 14 -7.38 17.93 -2.74
N LYS A 15 -8.36 17.52 -3.55
CA LYS A 15 -9.40 16.54 -3.17
C LYS A 15 -8.83 15.16 -2.81
N SER A 16 -7.58 14.90 -3.17
CA SER A 16 -6.85 13.65 -2.86
C SER A 16 -6.07 13.79 -1.56
N THR A 17 -6.44 13.03 -0.53
CA THR A 17 -5.68 12.96 0.74
C THR A 17 -4.23 12.56 0.51
N ARG A 18 -3.93 11.72 -0.49
CA ARG A 18 -2.55 11.35 -0.84
C ARG A 18 -1.74 12.57 -1.26
N GLN A 19 -2.31 13.43 -2.10
CA GLN A 19 -1.63 14.64 -2.59
C GLN A 19 -1.52 15.70 -1.50
N HIS A 20 -2.58 15.88 -0.70
CA HIS A 20 -2.54 16.76 0.47
C HIS A 20 -1.44 16.32 1.47
N ASN A 21 -1.37 15.03 1.79
CA ASN A 21 -0.32 14.49 2.67
C ASN A 21 1.08 14.68 2.09
N LYS A 22 1.24 14.57 0.76
CA LYS A 22 2.53 14.84 0.09
C LYS A 22 2.95 16.30 0.26
N GLN A 23 2.01 17.24 0.16
CA GLN A 23 2.28 18.67 0.36
C GLN A 23 2.62 18.98 1.82
N MET A 24 1.90 18.38 2.77
CA MET A 24 2.11 18.60 4.20
C MET A 24 3.34 17.87 4.76
N ALA A 25 3.95 16.94 4.01
CA ALA A 25 5.07 16.13 4.49
C ALA A 25 6.33 16.95 4.82
N ALA A 26 6.49 18.14 4.25
CA ALA A 26 7.59 19.04 4.56
C ALA A 26 7.40 19.79 5.89
N PHE A 27 6.15 19.94 6.35
CA PHE A 27 5.79 20.78 7.49
C PHE A 27 5.36 19.98 8.72
N LEU A 28 4.90 18.74 8.54
CA LEU A 28 4.42 17.89 9.62
C LEU A 28 5.36 16.70 9.85
N PRO A 29 5.58 16.30 11.11
CA PRO A 29 6.36 15.10 11.42
C PRO A 29 5.72 13.86 10.81
N LYS A 30 6.52 12.82 10.57
CA LYS A 30 6.04 11.54 10.02
C LYS A 30 4.92 10.96 10.88
N SER A 31 4.01 10.19 10.27
CA SER A 31 2.82 9.67 10.96
C SER A 31 3.14 8.78 12.16
N ASP A 32 4.30 8.13 12.16
CA ASP A 32 4.83 7.26 13.22
C ASP A 32 5.63 8.01 14.29
N ALA A 33 5.82 9.32 14.15
CA ALA A 33 6.50 10.14 15.16
C ALA A 33 5.74 10.15 16.49
N PRO A 34 6.44 10.26 17.65
CA PRO A 34 5.82 10.23 18.98
C PRO A 34 4.68 11.24 19.17
N LEU A 35 4.88 12.51 18.73
CA LEU A 35 3.84 13.54 18.75
C LEU A 35 2.58 13.12 17.98
N CYS A 36 2.75 12.52 16.79
CA CYS A 36 1.62 12.07 15.99
C CYS A 36 0.86 10.95 16.69
N GLN A 37 1.58 9.99 17.28
CA GLN A 37 0.96 8.87 17.97
C GLN A 37 0.22 9.31 19.24
N SER A 38 0.77 10.26 20.02
CA SER A 38 0.08 10.80 21.21
C SER A 38 -1.22 11.52 20.83
N ILE A 39 -1.18 12.36 19.79
CA ILE A 39 -2.37 13.04 19.25
C ILE A 39 -3.39 12.02 18.74
N TYR A 40 -2.97 10.99 18.00
CA TYR A 40 -3.89 9.99 17.45
C TYR A 40 -4.57 9.16 18.53
N ASP A 41 -3.84 8.77 19.57
CA ASP A 41 -4.40 8.02 20.69
C ASP A 41 -5.33 8.91 21.53
N PHE A 42 -4.98 10.19 21.72
CA PHE A 42 -5.86 11.18 22.34
C PHE A 42 -7.16 11.37 21.55
N ILE A 43 -7.10 11.57 20.22
CA ILE A 43 -8.29 11.72 19.38
C ILE A 43 -9.20 10.51 19.51
N LYS A 44 -8.67 9.29 19.45
CA LYS A 44 -9.50 8.06 19.58
C LYS A 44 -10.20 7.98 20.93
N MET A 45 -9.59 8.51 21.98
CA MET A 45 -10.17 8.57 23.31
C MET A 45 -11.25 9.65 23.39
N VAL A 46 -11.03 10.85 22.84
CA VAL A 46 -11.96 11.98 22.98
C VAL A 46 -13.04 12.06 21.88
N VAL A 47 -12.88 11.40 20.74
CA VAL A 47 -13.85 11.39 19.63
C VAL A 47 -14.53 10.04 19.54
N ALA A 48 -15.86 10.02 19.62
CA ALA A 48 -16.65 8.83 19.34
C ALA A 48 -16.61 8.54 17.83
N VAL A 49 -16.09 7.39 17.42
CA VAL A 49 -16.17 6.96 16.02
C VAL A 49 -17.45 6.16 15.81
N ASN A 50 -18.61 6.80 15.97
CA ASN A 50 -19.89 6.17 15.72
C ASN A 50 -20.33 6.45 14.27
N ILE A 51 -20.13 5.45 13.40
CA ILE A 51 -20.33 5.55 11.94
C ILE A 51 -21.83 5.68 11.58
N THR A 52 -22.73 5.41 12.53
CA THR A 52 -24.19 5.44 12.35
C THR A 52 -24.79 6.84 12.37
N CYS A 53 -24.12 7.84 12.95
CA CYS A 53 -24.61 9.23 12.93
C CYS A 53 -23.95 10.00 11.78
N LEU A 54 -24.50 9.85 10.58
CA LEU A 54 -24.05 10.54 9.36
C LEU A 54 -24.38 12.04 9.34
N ASN A 55 -25.27 12.50 10.23
CA ASN A 55 -25.75 13.87 10.27
C ASN A 55 -25.54 14.46 11.68
N PRO A 56 -24.37 15.05 11.98
CA PRO A 56 -24.27 15.92 13.14
C PRO A 56 -25.24 17.10 13.00
N PRO A 57 -25.83 17.62 14.10
CA PRO A 57 -26.62 18.82 14.02
C PRO A 57 -25.77 19.94 13.43
N VAL A 58 -26.31 20.67 12.44
CA VAL A 58 -25.67 21.86 11.89
C VAL A 58 -25.58 22.87 13.02
N SER A 59 -24.42 22.95 13.65
CA SER A 59 -24.19 23.98 14.65
C SER A 59 -24.15 25.32 13.94
N SER A 60 -25.11 26.19 14.25
CA SER A 60 -25.13 27.59 13.82
C SER A 60 -24.06 28.44 14.52
N LEU A 61 -23.37 27.88 15.54
CA LEU A 61 -22.24 28.54 16.17
C LEU A 61 -21.12 28.73 15.15
N LYS A 62 -20.85 30.00 14.86
CA LYS A 62 -19.62 30.39 14.19
C LYS A 62 -18.47 30.26 15.18
N LEU A 63 -17.32 29.86 14.65
CA LEU A 63 -16.07 29.81 15.39
C LEU A 63 -15.77 31.20 15.97
N ASP A 64 -15.93 31.36 17.28
CA ASP A 64 -15.44 32.51 18.02
C ASP A 64 -14.16 32.09 18.75
N ALA A 65 -13.09 32.84 18.53
CA ALA A 65 -11.81 32.62 19.17
C ALA A 65 -11.92 32.69 20.70
N THR A 66 -12.88 33.45 21.25
CA THR A 66 -13.11 33.53 22.70
C THR A 66 -13.68 32.22 23.27
N LEU A 67 -14.62 31.60 22.57
CA LEU A 67 -15.25 30.32 22.95
C LEU A 67 -14.26 29.17 22.89
N VAL A 68 -13.48 29.08 21.80
CA VAL A 68 -12.48 28.02 21.66
C VAL A 68 -11.38 28.14 22.70
N ASN A 69 -10.93 29.36 23.01
CA ASN A 69 -9.86 29.60 24.00
C ASN A 69 -10.35 29.60 25.44
N ASP A 70 -11.65 29.39 25.70
CA ASP A 70 -12.16 29.25 27.06
C ASP A 70 -11.50 28.06 27.77
N ARG A 71 -10.79 28.37 28.86
CA ARG A 71 -10.07 27.40 29.70
C ARG A 71 -10.79 27.11 31.02
N ARG A 72 -11.99 27.65 31.25
CA ARG A 72 -12.73 27.47 32.50
C ARG A 72 -12.99 26.00 32.84
N VAL A 73 -13.17 25.14 31.82
CA VAL A 73 -13.35 23.69 32.01
C VAL A 73 -12.15 23.01 32.68
N PHE A 74 -10.95 23.58 32.59
CA PHE A 74 -9.73 23.05 33.20
C PHE A 74 -9.52 23.49 34.65
N VAL A 75 -10.33 24.43 35.14
CA VAL A 75 -10.27 24.91 36.53
C VAL A 75 -10.98 23.94 37.47
N ASP A 76 -12.01 23.24 36.98
CA ASP A 76 -12.72 22.22 37.73
C ASP A 76 -11.78 21.05 38.02
N ARG A 77 -11.49 20.80 39.31
CA ARG A 77 -10.65 19.68 39.74
C ARG A 77 -11.38 18.36 39.51
N ILE A 78 -11.20 17.77 38.33
CA ILE A 78 -11.49 16.35 38.12
C ILE A 78 -10.28 15.59 38.64
N ALA A 79 -10.46 14.81 39.71
CA ALA A 79 -9.42 13.93 40.21
C ALA A 79 -9.02 12.97 39.09
N LEU A 80 -7.79 13.06 38.60
CA LEU A 80 -7.23 12.07 37.68
C LEU A 80 -6.95 10.79 38.50
N PRO A 81 -7.28 9.59 37.98
CA PRO A 81 -6.98 8.35 38.68
C PRO A 81 -5.46 8.20 38.78
N THR A 82 -4.99 7.61 39.88
CA THR A 82 -3.54 7.40 40.15
C THR A 82 -2.88 6.53 39.09
N GLU A 83 -3.65 5.64 38.45
CA GLU A 83 -3.20 4.83 37.32
C GLU A 83 -4.00 5.20 36.07
N PRO A 84 -3.37 5.36 34.89
CA PRO A 84 -4.10 5.70 33.69
C PRO A 84 -4.76 4.45 33.07
N ASP A 85 -6.02 4.60 32.62
CA ASP A 85 -6.88 3.45 32.25
C ASP A 85 -6.96 3.15 30.74
N TYR A 86 -6.59 4.08 29.84
CA TYR A 86 -6.72 3.86 28.39
C TYR A 86 -5.47 3.20 27.80
N GLN A 87 -5.56 1.95 27.34
CA GLN A 87 -4.42 1.27 26.70
C GLN A 87 -4.18 1.75 25.25
N GLY A 88 -3.33 2.78 25.10
CA GLY A 88 -2.74 3.16 23.81
C GLY A 88 -1.63 2.19 23.36
N LYS A 89 -0.97 2.48 22.22
CA LYS A 89 0.09 1.61 21.67
C LYS A 89 1.34 1.48 22.54
N LYS A 90 1.60 2.42 23.46
CA LYS A 90 2.86 2.48 24.21
C LYS A 90 2.73 2.65 25.73
N LYS A 91 1.63 3.17 26.27
CA LYS A 91 1.24 3.25 27.70
C LYS A 91 -0.04 4.08 27.85
N SER A 92 -0.57 4.17 29.07
CA SER A 92 -1.94 4.60 29.31
C SER A 92 -2.15 6.10 29.44
N ILE A 93 -3.24 6.60 28.83
CA ILE A 93 -3.74 7.97 28.98
C ILE A 93 -4.95 7.90 29.94
N SER A 94 -5.15 8.88 30.82
CA SER A 94 -6.34 8.86 31.67
C SER A 94 -7.61 9.08 30.85
N THR A 95 -8.59 8.20 31.00
CA THR A 95 -9.93 8.35 30.39
C THR A 95 -10.67 9.58 30.93
N ASN A 96 -10.23 10.17 32.03
CA ASN A 96 -10.81 11.41 32.56
C ASN A 96 -10.63 12.61 31.61
N TYR A 97 -9.63 12.60 30.73
CA TYR A 97 -9.54 13.61 29.66
C TYR A 97 -10.72 13.56 28.69
N ALA A 98 -11.32 12.38 28.47
CA ALA A 98 -12.56 12.27 27.71
C ALA A 98 -13.76 12.86 28.47
N VAL A 99 -13.77 12.76 29.81
CA VAL A 99 -14.79 13.39 30.67
C VAL A 99 -14.65 14.91 30.64
N ILE A 100 -13.43 15.43 30.81
CA ILE A 100 -13.12 16.88 30.71
C ILE A 100 -13.55 17.41 29.34
N PHE A 101 -13.23 16.70 28.26
CA PHE A 101 -13.65 17.06 26.91
C PHE A 101 -15.17 17.11 26.78
N SER A 102 -15.89 16.14 27.35
CA SER A 102 -17.35 16.08 27.28
C SER A 102 -18.00 17.23 28.05
N LYS A 103 -17.48 17.57 29.24
CA LYS A 103 -17.92 18.75 29.99
C LYS A 103 -17.72 20.05 29.22
N ASP A 104 -16.62 20.18 28.47
CA ASP A 104 -16.39 21.38 27.65
C ASP A 104 -17.40 21.48 26.51
N LEU A 105 -17.70 20.35 25.87
CA LEU A 105 -18.76 20.30 24.86
C LEU A 105 -20.11 20.70 25.45
N ASP A 106 -20.48 20.18 26.63
CA ASP A 106 -21.74 20.53 27.31
C ASP A 106 -21.81 22.03 27.64
N ARG A 107 -20.71 22.61 28.14
CA ARG A 107 -20.60 24.06 28.44
C ARG A 107 -20.78 24.93 27.19
N LEU A 108 -20.34 24.42 26.04
CA LEU A 108 -20.47 25.08 24.73
C LEU A 108 -21.80 24.72 24.04
N ASN A 109 -22.68 23.96 24.69
CA ASN A 109 -23.93 23.44 24.13
C ASN A 109 -23.72 22.62 22.85
N LEU A 110 -22.62 21.87 22.79
CA LEU A 110 -22.24 21.01 21.67
C LEU A 110 -22.61 19.56 21.99
N GLN A 111 -23.76 19.10 21.51
CA GLN A 111 -24.30 17.78 21.85
C GLN A 111 -23.59 16.61 21.15
N TYR A 112 -22.68 16.89 20.21
CA TYR A 112 -22.09 15.87 19.35
C TYR A 112 -20.58 15.74 19.58
N ARG A 113 -20.16 14.56 20.04
CA ARG A 113 -18.76 14.22 20.33
C ARG A 113 -18.07 13.51 19.16
N SER A 114 -18.30 13.98 17.93
CA SER A 114 -17.59 13.48 16.74
C SER A 114 -17.39 14.54 15.67
N PHE A 115 -16.60 14.19 14.65
CA PHE A 115 -16.47 15.00 13.45
C PHE A 115 -17.68 14.81 12.53
N ASP A 116 -17.93 15.81 11.68
CA ASP A 116 -18.75 15.64 10.49
C ASP A 116 -17.91 14.95 9.41
N TRP A 117 -18.09 13.65 9.27
CA TRP A 117 -17.38 12.82 8.30
C TRP A 117 -17.82 13.05 6.85
N THR A 118 -18.89 13.80 6.62
CA THR A 118 -19.35 14.16 5.26
C THR A 118 -18.71 15.46 4.77
N SER A 119 -18.35 16.34 5.70
CA SER A 119 -17.82 17.68 5.43
C SER A 119 -16.27 17.76 5.32
N PRO A 120 -15.74 18.81 4.65
CA PRO A 120 -14.31 19.09 4.63
C PRO A 120 -13.76 19.42 6.02
N ALA A 121 -12.43 19.39 6.19
CA ALA A 121 -11.81 19.79 7.47
C ALA A 121 -12.04 21.29 7.77
N SER A 122 -12.21 22.08 6.72
CA SER A 122 -12.49 23.51 6.73
C SER A 122 -13.96 23.86 6.94
N SER A 123 -14.86 22.89 7.16
CA SER A 123 -16.22 23.22 7.59
C SER A 123 -16.19 23.75 9.02
N ASN A 124 -17.03 24.73 9.35
CA ASN A 124 -17.12 25.33 10.68
C ASN A 124 -17.12 24.29 11.82
N TRP A 125 -17.92 23.23 11.70
CA TRP A 125 -18.00 22.16 12.70
C TRP A 125 -16.65 21.44 12.89
N ASN A 126 -16.07 20.93 11.81
CA ASN A 126 -14.81 20.20 11.88
C ASN A 126 -13.64 21.08 12.31
N GLU A 127 -13.61 22.34 11.89
CA GLU A 127 -12.59 23.29 12.32
C GLU A 127 -12.68 23.55 13.82
N MET A 128 -13.89 23.80 14.34
CA MET A 128 -14.14 23.93 15.78
C MET A 128 -13.72 22.67 16.55
N MET A 129 -14.08 21.48 16.08
CA MET A 129 -13.68 20.22 16.71
C MET A 129 -12.15 20.02 16.70
N ILE A 130 -11.47 20.35 15.60
CA ILE A 130 -10.00 20.30 15.51
C ILE A 130 -9.38 21.22 16.57
N GLN A 131 -9.89 22.44 16.72
CA GLN A 131 -9.39 23.41 17.68
C GLN A 131 -9.65 22.98 19.13
N LEU A 132 -10.85 22.47 19.44
CA LEU A 132 -11.16 21.94 20.77
C LEU A 132 -10.26 20.76 21.13
N ILE A 133 -10.07 19.81 20.21
CA ILE A 133 -9.14 18.69 20.42
C ILE A 133 -7.72 19.20 20.65
N SER A 134 -7.27 20.18 19.88
CA SER A 134 -5.95 20.81 20.08
C SER A 134 -5.83 21.42 21.47
N LYS A 135 -6.83 22.19 21.92
CA LYS A 135 -6.87 22.80 23.25
C LYS A 135 -6.73 21.74 24.36
N HIS A 136 -7.55 20.68 24.29
CA HIS A 136 -7.57 19.64 25.32
C HIS A 136 -6.32 18.77 25.30
N TRP A 137 -5.77 18.48 24.12
CA TRP A 137 -4.50 17.78 23.99
C TRP A 137 -3.36 18.60 24.63
N THR A 138 -3.27 19.91 24.35
CA THR A 138 -2.26 20.78 24.95
C THR A 138 -2.40 20.85 26.48
N HIS A 139 -3.64 20.90 27.00
CA HIS A 139 -3.85 20.84 28.43
C HIS A 139 -3.37 19.51 29.03
N ALA A 140 -3.75 18.37 28.46
CA ALA A 140 -3.30 17.05 28.91
C ALA A 140 -1.77 16.93 28.87
N HIS A 141 -1.14 17.46 27.82
CA HIS A 141 0.32 17.48 27.70
C HIS A 141 0.99 18.32 28.78
N SER A 142 0.42 19.48 29.15
CA SER A 142 0.92 20.30 30.27
C SER A 142 0.81 19.62 31.64
N GLN A 143 -0.01 18.57 31.74
CA GLN A 143 -0.16 17.72 32.93
C GLN A 143 0.62 16.41 32.79
N GLU A 144 1.60 16.36 31.88
CA GLU A 144 2.49 15.22 31.64
C GLU A 144 1.77 13.92 31.20
N ALA A 145 0.54 14.02 30.69
CA ALA A 145 -0.27 12.86 30.28
C ALA A 145 0.38 12.02 29.16
N PHE A 146 1.36 12.58 28.45
CA PHE A 146 2.07 11.93 27.36
C PHE A 146 3.55 11.68 27.65
N SER A 147 3.97 11.66 28.91
CA SER A 147 5.37 11.41 29.32
C SER A 147 5.97 10.12 28.75
N ALA A 148 5.14 9.12 28.43
CA ALA A 148 5.56 7.88 27.76
C ALA A 148 5.89 8.03 26.26
N TYR A 149 5.52 9.15 25.64
CA TYR A 149 5.85 9.47 24.25
C TYR A 149 7.09 10.38 24.25
N PRO A 150 8.21 9.99 23.62
CA PRO A 150 9.39 10.86 23.52
C PRO A 150 9.14 11.97 22.48
N ILE A 151 8.34 12.96 22.85
CA ILE A 151 7.94 14.09 22.00
C ILE A 151 9.13 15.05 21.89
N ASP A 152 9.53 15.35 20.65
CA ASP A 152 10.52 16.40 20.38
C ASP A 152 9.84 17.77 20.55
N PRO A 153 10.30 18.63 21.48
CA PRO A 153 9.74 19.96 21.69
C PRO A 153 9.71 20.82 20.42
N LYS A 154 10.63 20.59 19.46
CA LYS A 154 10.66 21.32 18.17
C LYS A 154 9.42 21.09 17.33
N HIS A 155 8.73 19.97 17.53
CA HIS A 155 7.50 19.65 16.80
C HIS A 155 6.25 20.13 17.54
N GLU A 156 6.36 20.59 18.78
CA GLU A 156 5.25 20.97 19.64
C GLU A 156 4.82 22.43 19.43
N THR A 157 4.35 22.75 18.22
CA THR A 157 3.73 24.06 17.95
C THR A 157 2.22 23.92 17.79
N PRO A 158 1.42 24.95 18.14
CA PRO A 158 -0.03 24.93 17.90
C PRO A 158 -0.38 24.58 16.44
N THR A 159 0.38 25.12 15.49
CA THR A 159 0.19 24.83 14.06
C THR A 159 0.48 23.38 13.70
N THR A 160 1.50 22.76 14.31
CA THR A 160 1.81 21.35 14.11
C THR A 160 0.70 20.47 14.68
N VAL A 161 0.21 20.76 15.89
CA VAL A 161 -0.86 19.99 16.54
C VAL A 161 -2.12 20.01 15.69
N ILE A 162 -2.59 21.20 15.29
CA ILE A 162 -3.73 21.39 14.39
C ILE A 162 -3.52 20.64 13.07
N GLY A 163 -2.33 20.76 12.47
CA GLY A 163 -2.00 20.08 11.22
C GLY A 163 -2.03 18.55 11.33
N VAL A 164 -1.55 18.00 12.45
CA VAL A 164 -1.58 16.55 12.72
C VAL A 164 -3.02 16.05 12.92
N ILE A 165 -3.84 16.78 13.69
CA ILE A 165 -5.27 16.45 13.87
C ILE A 165 -5.99 16.48 12.51
N THR A 166 -5.76 17.53 11.70
CA THR A 166 -6.34 17.68 10.36
C THR A 166 -5.93 16.53 9.43
N ARG A 167 -4.65 16.13 9.44
CA ARG A 167 -4.14 15.00 8.66
C ARG A 167 -4.81 13.69 9.07
N TRP A 168 -4.98 13.46 10.37
CA TRP A 168 -5.68 12.29 10.89
C TRP A 168 -7.14 12.26 10.44
N PHE A 169 -7.84 13.38 10.59
CA PHE A 169 -9.24 13.52 10.19
C PHE A 169 -9.43 13.23 8.69
N ASN A 170 -8.65 13.87 7.81
CA ASN A 170 -8.75 13.63 6.36
C ASN A 170 -8.52 12.16 6.00
N GLY A 171 -7.54 11.52 6.64
CA GLY A 171 -7.29 10.08 6.48
C GLY A 171 -8.48 9.22 6.90
N ARG A 172 -9.09 9.51 8.06
CA ARG A 172 -10.24 8.77 8.57
C ARG A 172 -11.50 9.02 7.75
N ARG A 173 -11.76 10.27 7.36
CA ARG A 173 -12.86 10.66 6.47
C ARG A 173 -12.78 9.92 5.13
N ASP A 174 -11.59 9.82 4.54
CA ASP A 174 -11.41 9.06 3.31
C ASP A 174 -11.70 7.57 3.45
N LEU A 175 -11.44 6.98 4.64
CA LEU A 175 -11.81 5.60 4.91
C LEU A 175 -13.33 5.43 5.00
N ILE A 176 -14.01 6.35 5.71
CA ILE A 176 -15.47 6.35 5.90
C ILE A 176 -16.20 6.62 4.57
N ARG A 177 -15.80 7.67 3.83
CA ARG A 177 -16.39 8.03 2.53
C ARG A 177 -16.27 6.92 1.50
N LYS A 178 -15.18 6.15 1.56
CA LYS A 178 -15.01 5.00 0.67
C LYS A 178 -15.90 3.81 1.06
N GLY A 179 -16.68 3.89 2.15
CA GLY A 179 -17.69 2.92 2.52
C GLY A 179 -17.17 1.49 2.60
N ARG A 180 -15.86 1.31 2.86
CA ARG A 180 -15.21 0.05 2.53
C ARG A 180 -15.64 -1.01 3.50
N THR A 181 -16.51 -1.90 3.03
CA THR A 181 -16.82 -3.15 3.72
C THR A 181 -15.50 -3.88 4.04
N LYS A 182 -15.50 -4.70 5.09
CA LYS A 182 -14.34 -5.55 5.41
C LYS A 182 -13.89 -6.36 4.17
N ALA A 183 -14.85 -6.80 3.36
CA ALA A 183 -14.61 -7.50 2.10
C ALA A 183 -13.80 -6.67 1.09
N GLU A 184 -14.12 -5.38 0.91
CA GLU A 184 -13.39 -4.50 0.00
C GLU A 184 -11.96 -4.19 0.45
N ILE A 185 -11.76 -4.04 1.77
CA ILE A 185 -10.42 -3.85 2.35
C ILE A 185 -9.56 -5.09 2.08
N GLU A 186 -10.12 -6.28 2.31
CA GLU A 186 -9.41 -7.53 2.05
C GLU A 186 -9.17 -7.74 0.55
N LYS A 187 -10.14 -7.38 -0.32
CA LYS A 187 -9.95 -7.40 -1.78
C LYS A 187 -8.82 -6.48 -2.23
N GLU A 188 -8.71 -5.27 -1.68
CA GLU A 188 -7.61 -4.35 -2.01
C GLU A 188 -6.26 -4.84 -1.48
N LYS A 189 -6.21 -5.37 -0.24
CA LYS A 189 -4.99 -5.99 0.30
C LYS A 189 -4.54 -7.15 -0.57
N LEU A 190 -5.47 -8.01 -0.99
CA LEU A 190 -5.20 -9.13 -1.88
C LEU A 190 -4.71 -8.64 -3.24
N ALA A 191 -5.35 -7.64 -3.84
CA ALA A 191 -4.91 -7.05 -5.11
C ALA A 191 -3.50 -6.46 -5.02
N ARG A 192 -3.17 -5.74 -3.94
CA ARG A 192 -1.82 -5.21 -3.68
C ARG A 192 -0.80 -6.33 -3.48
N LYS A 193 -1.17 -7.39 -2.75
CA LYS A 193 -0.32 -8.58 -2.55
C LYS A 193 -0.03 -9.26 -3.89
N LYS A 194 -1.06 -9.58 -4.69
CA LYS A 194 -0.92 -10.17 -6.04
C LYS A 194 -0.05 -9.27 -6.94
N SER A 195 -0.25 -7.95 -6.92
CA SER A 195 0.58 -7.01 -7.68
C SER A 195 2.05 -7.05 -7.28
N ARG A 196 2.37 -7.04 -5.98
CA ARG A 196 3.75 -7.12 -5.50
C ARG A 196 4.41 -8.44 -5.88
N GLN A 197 3.68 -9.54 -5.75
CA GLN A 197 4.17 -10.87 -6.14
C GLN A 197 4.53 -10.92 -7.63
N ARG A 198 3.65 -10.41 -8.51
CA ARG A 198 3.94 -10.31 -9.95
C ARG A 198 5.16 -9.47 -10.26
N SER A 199 5.29 -8.30 -9.65
CA SER A 199 6.46 -7.43 -9.87
C SER A 199 7.76 -8.08 -9.40
N ASN A 200 7.75 -8.76 -8.24
CA ASN A 200 8.93 -9.48 -7.74
C ASN A 200 9.32 -10.64 -8.66
N LEU A 201 8.33 -11.42 -9.11
CA LEU A 201 8.56 -12.53 -10.03
C LEU A 201 9.10 -12.04 -11.39
N ALA A 202 8.53 -10.96 -11.93
CA ALA A 202 8.99 -10.32 -13.16
C ALA A 202 10.44 -9.86 -13.03
N PHE A 203 10.76 -9.16 -11.94
CA PHE A 203 12.12 -8.70 -11.65
C PHE A 203 13.11 -9.88 -11.58
N ASN A 204 12.75 -10.93 -10.83
CA ASN A 204 13.59 -12.11 -10.67
C ASN A 204 13.85 -12.83 -11.99
N ARG A 205 12.78 -13.14 -12.73
CA ARG A 205 12.84 -13.80 -14.04
C ARG A 205 13.66 -12.97 -15.02
N THR A 206 13.41 -11.67 -15.11
CA THR A 206 14.14 -10.74 -15.99
C THR A 206 15.63 -10.74 -15.67
N LYS A 207 15.99 -10.56 -14.39
CA LYS A 207 17.40 -10.54 -13.98
C LYS A 207 18.10 -11.85 -14.31
N SER A 208 17.44 -12.99 -14.11
CA SER A 208 18.06 -14.29 -14.41
C SER A 208 18.10 -14.63 -15.88
N ILE A 209 17.05 -14.37 -16.65
CA ILE A 209 17.05 -14.64 -18.08
C ILE A 209 18.04 -13.73 -18.81
N LYS A 210 18.18 -12.47 -18.39
CA LYS A 210 19.17 -11.51 -18.92
C LYS A 210 20.61 -12.03 -18.82
N ASN A 211 20.96 -12.70 -17.73
CA ASN A 211 22.28 -13.31 -17.55
C ASN A 211 22.51 -14.51 -18.49
N VAL A 212 21.45 -15.07 -19.04
CA VAL A 212 21.47 -16.29 -19.85
C VAL A 212 21.41 -15.96 -21.34
N VAL A 213 20.50 -15.06 -21.75
CA VAL A 213 20.31 -14.67 -23.17
C VAL A 213 21.13 -13.44 -23.58
N GLY A 214 21.80 -12.78 -22.63
CA GLY A 214 22.55 -11.55 -22.85
C GLY A 214 21.68 -10.29 -22.78
N ALA A 215 22.31 -9.16 -22.42
CA ALA A 215 21.62 -7.90 -22.11
C ALA A 215 20.91 -7.24 -23.30
N ASN A 216 21.28 -7.60 -24.53
CA ASN A 216 20.74 -7.02 -25.76
C ASN A 216 19.68 -7.92 -26.42
N SER A 217 19.31 -9.03 -25.78
CA SER A 217 18.34 -9.95 -26.37
C SER A 217 16.96 -9.27 -26.50
N PRO A 218 16.32 -9.35 -27.68
CA PRO A 218 15.05 -8.69 -27.92
C PRO A 218 13.89 -9.29 -27.10
N CYS A 219 14.05 -10.53 -26.59
CA CYS A 219 13.02 -11.19 -25.76
C CYS A 219 12.87 -10.54 -24.37
N LEU A 220 13.85 -9.78 -23.89
CA LEU A 220 13.82 -9.18 -22.56
C LEU A 220 12.65 -8.22 -22.35
N LYS A 221 12.19 -7.55 -23.41
CA LYS A 221 11.01 -6.67 -23.35
C LYS A 221 9.76 -7.39 -22.81
N ALA A 222 9.58 -8.66 -23.16
CA ALA A 222 8.45 -9.45 -22.69
C ALA A 222 8.58 -9.83 -21.21
N PHE A 223 9.81 -9.94 -20.68
CA PHE A 223 10.08 -10.22 -19.27
C PHE A 223 9.96 -8.95 -18.39
N ASP A 224 10.21 -7.77 -18.95
CA ASP A 224 10.04 -6.51 -18.23
C ASP A 224 8.55 -6.19 -17.93
N GLU A 225 7.62 -6.68 -18.75
CA GLU A 225 6.18 -6.49 -18.52
C GLU A 225 5.66 -7.46 -17.46
N SER A 226 5.43 -6.94 -16.26
CA SER A 226 4.95 -7.70 -15.10
C SER A 226 3.70 -8.56 -15.35
N ARG A 227 2.81 -8.15 -16.26
CA ARG A 227 1.60 -8.91 -16.60
C ARG A 227 1.90 -10.21 -17.35
N CYS A 228 3.05 -10.32 -18.03
CA CYS A 228 3.56 -11.55 -18.63
C CYS A 228 3.96 -12.62 -17.60
N HIS A 229 3.78 -12.36 -16.30
CA HIS A 229 4.12 -13.29 -15.22
C HIS A 229 2.95 -13.56 -14.28
N SER A 230 1.72 -13.29 -14.73
CA SER A 230 0.48 -13.54 -13.96
C SER A 230 0.07 -15.02 -13.96
N ASP A 231 1.02 -15.94 -13.93
CA ASP A 231 0.79 -17.39 -14.06
C ASP A 231 0.63 -18.10 -12.72
N THR A 232 0.16 -17.42 -11.67
CA THR A 232 0.11 -17.96 -10.31
C THR A 232 -1.26 -17.80 -9.68
N GLU A 233 -1.85 -18.94 -9.28
CA GLU A 233 -3.11 -18.97 -8.57
C GLU A 233 -2.94 -19.54 -7.15
N ASP A 234 -3.46 -18.83 -6.15
CA ASP A 234 -3.46 -19.22 -4.74
C ASP A 234 -4.69 -20.12 -4.48
N CYS A 235 -4.47 -21.38 -4.09
CA CYS A 235 -5.55 -22.28 -3.73
C CYS A 235 -6.00 -22.10 -2.26
N PRO A 236 -7.26 -22.46 -1.92
CA PRO A 236 -7.76 -22.37 -0.55
C PRO A 236 -6.95 -23.19 0.47
N ASP A 237 -6.30 -24.26 0.03
CA ASP A 237 -5.42 -25.12 0.84
C ASP A 237 -4.03 -24.51 1.08
N GLY A 238 -3.80 -23.26 0.64
CA GLY A 238 -2.55 -22.54 0.80
C GLY A 238 -1.47 -22.91 -0.22
N LYS A 239 -1.73 -23.86 -1.13
CA LYS A 239 -0.82 -24.20 -2.23
C LYS A 239 -0.89 -23.13 -3.31
N ARG A 240 0.21 -22.97 -4.03
CA ARG A 240 0.29 -22.10 -5.21
C ARG A 240 0.46 -22.94 -6.45
N LEU A 241 -0.38 -22.69 -7.43
CA LEU A 241 -0.36 -23.38 -8.70
C LEU A 241 0.16 -22.44 -9.79
N LYS A 242 0.96 -23.00 -10.69
CA LYS A 242 1.38 -22.37 -11.92
C LYS A 242 0.37 -22.75 -13.00
N VAL A 243 -0.53 -21.84 -13.32
CA VAL A 243 -1.62 -22.05 -14.29
C VAL A 243 -1.14 -21.80 -15.72
N GLN A 244 -1.81 -22.42 -16.67
CA GLN A 244 -1.60 -22.19 -18.09
C GLN A 244 -2.27 -20.87 -18.50
N ILE A 245 -1.60 -20.13 -19.37
CA ILE A 245 -2.07 -18.83 -19.88
C ILE A 245 -2.29 -19.00 -21.39
N PRO A 246 -3.54 -19.18 -21.84
CA PRO A 246 -3.93 -19.38 -23.23
C PRO A 246 -3.29 -18.43 -24.23
N TRP A 247 -3.16 -17.14 -23.94
CA TRP A 247 -2.55 -16.22 -24.92
C TRP A 247 -1.05 -16.42 -25.09
N ARG A 248 -0.37 -17.09 -24.16
CA ARG A 248 1.09 -17.18 -24.15
C ARG A 248 1.58 -18.37 -24.98
N SER A 249 2.49 -18.12 -25.90
CA SER A 249 3.11 -19.20 -26.69
C SER A 249 3.83 -20.21 -25.79
N SER A 250 3.81 -21.49 -26.20
CA SER A 250 4.48 -22.58 -25.49
C SER A 250 5.98 -22.31 -25.32
N THR A 251 6.63 -21.72 -26.33
CA THR A 251 8.03 -21.29 -26.28
C THR A 251 8.26 -20.21 -25.22
N PHE A 252 7.40 -19.20 -25.15
CA PHE A 252 7.54 -18.16 -24.13
C PHE A 252 7.30 -18.72 -22.72
N ALA A 253 6.33 -19.64 -22.56
CA ALA A 253 6.12 -20.36 -21.32
C ALA A 253 7.35 -21.18 -20.89
N ALA A 254 8.01 -21.85 -21.84
CA ALA A 254 9.25 -22.60 -21.60
C ALA A 254 10.41 -21.69 -21.17
N LEU A 255 10.59 -20.53 -21.81
CA LEU A 255 11.57 -19.53 -21.39
C LEU A 255 11.27 -18.98 -19.99
N CYS A 256 10.00 -18.77 -19.63
CA CYS A 256 9.61 -18.40 -18.27
C CYS A 256 9.98 -19.48 -17.25
N MET A 257 9.84 -20.77 -17.60
CA MET A 257 10.28 -21.88 -16.74
C MET A 257 11.80 -21.91 -16.59
N LEU A 258 12.55 -21.70 -17.68
CA LEU A 258 14.01 -21.59 -17.62
C LEU A 258 14.43 -20.44 -16.69
N ALA A 259 13.77 -19.29 -16.80
CA ALA A 259 14.02 -18.14 -15.93
C ALA A 259 13.75 -18.44 -14.45
N ASP A 260 12.69 -19.20 -14.14
CA ASP A 260 12.39 -19.67 -12.78
C ASP A 260 13.56 -20.53 -12.24
N THR A 261 14.00 -21.53 -13.01
CA THR A 261 15.14 -22.39 -12.63
C THR A 261 16.42 -21.58 -12.40
N LYS A 262 16.73 -20.67 -13.32
CA LYS A 262 17.93 -19.82 -13.24
C LYS A 262 17.85 -18.80 -12.11
N THR A 263 16.66 -18.40 -11.69
CA THR A 263 16.46 -17.59 -10.48
C THR A 263 16.84 -18.37 -9.24
N VAL A 264 16.37 -19.62 -9.12
CA VAL A 264 16.70 -20.49 -8.00
C VAL A 264 18.20 -20.77 -7.93
N GLU A 265 18.83 -21.12 -9.05
CA GLU A 265 20.28 -21.32 -9.14
C GLU A 265 21.06 -20.08 -8.69
N ARG A 266 20.72 -18.91 -9.25
CA ARG A 266 21.35 -17.62 -8.93
C ARG A 266 21.23 -17.30 -7.44
N LEU A 267 20.02 -17.36 -6.89
CA LEU A 267 19.78 -17.02 -5.48
C LEU A 267 20.47 -18.02 -4.54
N ARG A 268 20.55 -19.30 -4.91
CA ARG A 268 21.30 -20.30 -4.15
C ARG A 268 22.80 -19.98 -4.14
N GLN A 269 23.36 -19.55 -5.27
CA GLN A 269 24.76 -19.13 -5.36
C GLN A 269 25.02 -17.83 -4.57
N GLU A 270 24.16 -16.82 -4.72
CA GLU A 270 24.27 -15.52 -4.03
C GLU A 270 24.14 -15.66 -2.50
N THR A 271 23.27 -16.56 -2.02
CA THR A 271 22.92 -16.67 -0.59
C THR A 271 23.69 -17.79 0.14
N GLY A 272 24.27 -18.75 -0.61
CA GLY A 272 25.08 -19.84 -0.07
C GLY A 272 24.35 -20.67 0.99
N ARG A 273 25.00 -20.89 2.15
CA ARG A 273 24.46 -21.69 3.26
C ARG A 273 23.19 -21.12 3.90
N ASN A 274 22.91 -19.83 3.70
CA ASN A 274 21.71 -19.16 4.22
C ASN A 274 20.51 -19.28 3.28
N PHE A 275 20.65 -20.02 2.17
CA PHE A 275 19.56 -20.24 1.23
C PHE A 275 18.44 -21.08 1.83
N GLN A 276 17.26 -20.47 1.99
CA GLN A 276 16.04 -21.14 2.44
C GLN A 276 15.06 -21.32 1.28
N SER A 277 14.89 -22.55 0.80
CA SER A 277 14.03 -22.87 -0.34
C SER A 277 12.56 -22.52 -0.12
N GLY A 278 12.07 -22.65 1.12
CA GLY A 278 10.68 -22.36 1.49
C GLY A 278 10.26 -20.88 1.36
N GLN A 279 11.22 -19.97 1.18
CA GLN A 279 10.93 -18.53 1.02
C GLN A 279 10.81 -18.08 -0.43
N LEU A 280 11.25 -18.90 -1.40
CA LEU A 280 11.22 -18.50 -2.80
C LEU A 280 9.86 -18.73 -3.44
N PHE A 281 9.36 -17.65 -4.05
CA PHE A 281 8.11 -17.66 -4.78
C PHE A 281 8.17 -18.63 -5.98
N GLU A 282 9.35 -18.79 -6.57
CA GLU A 282 9.59 -19.66 -7.71
C GLU A 282 9.51 -21.15 -7.36
N ILE A 283 9.96 -21.55 -6.16
CA ILE A 283 9.95 -22.95 -5.68
C ILE A 283 8.57 -23.35 -5.16
N GLY A 284 7.86 -22.44 -4.50
CA GLY A 284 6.56 -22.74 -3.88
C GLY A 284 5.40 -22.93 -4.86
N ARG A 285 5.62 -22.81 -6.18
CA ARG A 285 4.58 -22.95 -7.21
C ARG A 285 4.67 -24.30 -7.90
N HIS A 286 3.57 -25.03 -7.93
CA HIS A 286 3.47 -26.35 -8.55
C HIS A 286 2.82 -26.25 -9.93
N ARG A 287 3.31 -27.00 -10.91
CA ARG A 287 2.65 -27.05 -12.22
C ARG A 287 1.21 -27.55 -12.07
N SER A 288 0.32 -26.97 -12.86
CA SER A 288 -1.08 -27.34 -12.91
C SER A 288 -1.57 -27.33 -14.35
N ASP A 289 -2.51 -28.22 -14.63
CA ASP A 289 -3.25 -28.24 -15.91
C ASP A 289 -4.42 -27.26 -15.92
N LYS A 290 -4.61 -26.50 -14.83
CA LYS A 290 -5.60 -25.43 -14.77
C LYS A 290 -5.22 -24.31 -15.73
N VAL A 291 -6.24 -23.81 -16.42
CA VAL A 291 -6.16 -22.70 -17.36
C VAL A 291 -6.70 -21.45 -16.65
N GLU A 292 -6.03 -20.31 -16.83
CA GLU A 292 -6.53 -19.03 -16.34
C GLU A 292 -7.75 -18.57 -17.17
N GLU A 293 -8.88 -18.28 -16.54
CA GLU A 293 -10.13 -17.94 -17.26
C GLU A 293 -10.30 -16.42 -17.50
N LEU A 294 -9.68 -15.56 -16.67
CA LEU A 294 -9.87 -14.11 -16.69
C LEU A 294 -8.55 -13.39 -17.01
N GLU A 295 -8.02 -13.66 -18.19
CA GLU A 295 -6.70 -13.22 -18.59
C GLU A 295 -6.62 -11.74 -18.98
N MET A 296 -5.65 -11.03 -18.40
CA MET A 296 -5.22 -9.74 -18.89
C MET A 296 -4.08 -9.96 -19.90
N VAL A 297 -4.36 -9.76 -21.19
CA VAL A 297 -3.38 -9.96 -22.26
C VAL A 297 -2.53 -8.70 -22.43
N PRO A 298 -1.19 -8.78 -22.29
CA PRO A 298 -0.31 -7.65 -22.55
C PRO A 298 -0.27 -7.34 -24.06
N MET A 299 -0.27 -6.06 -24.42
CA MET A 299 -0.19 -5.60 -25.81
C MET A 299 1.24 -5.25 -26.23
N ASN A 300 1.49 -5.20 -27.53
CA ASN A 300 2.75 -4.81 -28.17
C ASN A 300 3.94 -5.72 -27.87
N LEU A 301 3.70 -6.95 -27.42
CA LEU A 301 4.76 -7.95 -27.33
C LEU A 301 5.17 -8.42 -28.75
N PRO A 302 6.39 -8.93 -28.93
CA PRO A 302 6.75 -9.64 -30.16
C PRO A 302 5.72 -10.70 -30.53
N LEU A 303 5.42 -10.85 -31.82
CA LEU A 303 4.36 -11.72 -32.30
C LEU A 303 4.50 -13.18 -31.81
N ASP A 304 5.73 -13.68 -31.70
CA ASP A 304 6.04 -15.03 -31.22
C ASP A 304 5.90 -15.23 -29.70
N CYS A 305 5.58 -14.17 -28.93
CA CYS A 305 5.14 -14.29 -27.54
C CYS A 305 3.70 -14.80 -27.41
N TYR A 306 2.87 -14.60 -28.45
CA TYR A 306 1.47 -15.01 -28.45
C TYR A 306 1.32 -16.42 -28.99
N ASP A 307 0.43 -17.20 -28.39
CA ASP A 307 0.03 -18.49 -28.93
C ASP A 307 -0.69 -18.30 -30.27
N THR A 308 -0.38 -19.14 -31.25
CA THR A 308 -0.90 -19.02 -32.61
C THR A 308 -2.41 -19.22 -32.66
N ALA A 309 -2.94 -20.25 -31.97
CA ALA A 309 -4.37 -20.52 -31.97
C ALA A 309 -5.14 -19.40 -31.25
N TYR A 310 -4.59 -18.87 -30.14
CA TYR A 310 -5.16 -17.69 -29.50
C TYR A 310 -5.15 -16.49 -30.43
N PHE A 311 -4.02 -16.17 -31.06
CA PHE A 311 -3.88 -14.98 -31.91
C PHE A 311 -4.80 -15.05 -33.13
N ASP A 312 -4.93 -16.21 -33.76
CA ASP A 312 -5.79 -16.42 -34.93
C ASP A 312 -7.29 -16.48 -34.58
N SER A 313 -7.64 -16.70 -33.32
CA SER A 313 -9.04 -16.58 -32.85
C SER A 313 -9.54 -15.13 -32.81
N LEU A 314 -8.63 -14.15 -32.86
CA LEU A 314 -8.96 -12.73 -32.84
C LEU A 314 -9.34 -12.22 -34.24
N THR A 315 -10.19 -11.18 -34.29
CA THR A 315 -10.48 -10.48 -35.54
C THR A 315 -9.22 -9.80 -36.10
N GLU A 316 -9.21 -9.47 -37.39
CA GLU A 316 -8.08 -8.73 -37.99
C GLU A 316 -7.76 -7.42 -37.26
N GLN A 317 -8.80 -6.68 -36.86
CA GLN A 317 -8.64 -5.47 -36.06
C GLN A 317 -8.05 -5.79 -34.68
N GLY A 318 -8.57 -6.82 -34.01
CA GLY A 318 -8.06 -7.26 -32.70
C GLY A 318 -6.59 -7.67 -32.75
N ARG A 319 -6.16 -8.35 -33.82
CA ARG A 319 -4.75 -8.71 -34.04
C ARG A 319 -3.86 -7.47 -34.18
N ARG A 320 -4.29 -6.47 -34.97
CA ARG A 320 -3.55 -5.21 -35.17
C ARG A 320 -3.45 -4.37 -33.90
N GLU A 321 -4.52 -4.32 -33.12
CA GLU A 321 -4.55 -3.60 -31.83
C GLU A 321 -3.73 -4.32 -30.76
N LEU A 322 -3.67 -5.66 -30.82
CA LEU A 322 -2.90 -6.45 -29.88
C LEU A 322 -1.40 -6.27 -30.07
N THR A 323 -0.90 -6.38 -31.31
CA THR A 323 0.51 -6.10 -31.59
C THR A 323 0.77 -5.83 -33.09
N THR A 324 1.73 -4.95 -33.35
CA THR A 324 2.38 -4.81 -34.66
C THR A 324 3.87 -5.13 -34.59
N THR A 325 4.34 -5.67 -33.46
CA THR A 325 5.76 -5.96 -33.22
C THR A 325 6.11 -7.29 -33.90
N PRO A 326 7.14 -7.34 -34.78
CA PRO A 326 7.54 -8.57 -35.44
C PRO A 326 8.06 -9.62 -34.43
N PRO A 327 8.10 -10.91 -34.81
CA PRO A 327 8.71 -11.96 -34.00
C PRO A 327 10.15 -11.60 -33.59
N CYS A 328 10.53 -11.95 -32.37
CA CYS A 328 11.89 -11.69 -31.87
C CYS A 328 12.79 -12.93 -31.84
N GLY A 329 12.31 -14.08 -32.33
CA GLY A 329 13.08 -15.30 -32.47
C GLY A 329 13.10 -16.14 -31.19
N LEU A 330 12.01 -16.18 -30.42
CA LEU A 330 11.94 -16.91 -29.15
C LEU A 330 12.32 -18.39 -29.29
N ALA A 331 11.94 -19.03 -30.39
CA ALA A 331 12.25 -20.45 -30.64
C ALA A 331 13.75 -20.68 -30.77
N GLU A 332 14.44 -19.82 -31.53
CA GLU A 332 15.89 -19.87 -31.70
C GLU A 332 16.62 -19.62 -30.38
N ILE A 333 16.19 -18.59 -29.63
CA ILE A 333 16.73 -18.29 -28.30
C ILE A 333 16.56 -19.50 -27.38
N HIS A 334 15.36 -20.07 -27.32
CA HIS A 334 15.09 -21.25 -26.49
C HIS A 334 15.96 -22.45 -26.89
N PHE A 335 16.09 -22.71 -28.19
CA PHE A 335 16.92 -23.79 -28.73
C PHE A 335 18.40 -23.63 -28.35
N GLN A 336 18.96 -22.43 -28.52
CA GLN A 336 20.34 -22.12 -28.12
C GLN A 336 20.55 -22.39 -26.63
N MET A 337 19.61 -21.98 -25.78
CA MET A 337 19.72 -22.18 -24.33
C MET A 337 19.64 -23.65 -23.91
N MET A 338 18.88 -24.47 -24.63
CA MET A 338 18.82 -25.92 -24.39
C MET A 338 20.10 -26.62 -24.85
N LYS A 339 20.71 -26.19 -25.97
CA LYS A 339 21.99 -26.74 -26.46
C LYS A 339 23.18 -26.38 -25.56
N SER A 340 23.21 -25.17 -24.98
CA SER A 340 24.24 -24.80 -24.01
C SER A 340 24.17 -25.61 -22.71
N ARG A 341 23.04 -26.25 -22.38
CA ARG A 341 22.93 -27.18 -21.25
C ARG A 341 23.57 -28.53 -21.53
N SER A 342 23.41 -29.08 -22.74
CA SER A 342 23.92 -30.41 -23.08
C SER A 342 25.45 -30.49 -23.16
N HIS A 343 26.13 -29.38 -23.46
CA HIS A 343 27.60 -29.35 -23.52
C HIS A 343 28.30 -29.24 -22.15
N ILE A 344 27.56 -29.05 -21.05
CA ILE A 344 28.13 -28.97 -19.69
C ILE A 344 28.06 -30.34 -18.96
N GLU A 345 27.35 -31.33 -19.52
CA GLU A 345 27.14 -32.65 -18.91
C GLU A 345 27.90 -33.81 -19.59
N GLU A 346 28.95 -33.56 -20.39
CA GLU A 346 29.84 -34.66 -20.82
C GLU A 346 30.81 -35.05 -19.69
N PRO A 347 30.74 -36.29 -19.16
CA PRO A 347 31.70 -36.75 -18.16
C PRO A 347 33.08 -36.94 -18.81
N PRO A 348 34.18 -36.71 -18.07
CA PRO A 348 35.51 -36.86 -18.62
C PRO A 348 35.73 -38.31 -19.08
N SER A 349 36.01 -38.47 -20.37
CA SER A 349 36.39 -39.74 -20.98
C SER A 349 37.55 -40.35 -20.19
N ARG A 350 37.32 -41.53 -19.59
CA ARG A 350 38.38 -42.30 -18.94
C ARG A 350 39.40 -42.70 -20.01
N SER A 351 40.54 -42.01 -20.03
CA SER A 351 41.76 -42.48 -20.66
C SER A 351 42.20 -43.76 -19.94
N SER A 352 41.98 -44.89 -20.62
CA SER A 352 42.59 -46.17 -20.29
C SER A 352 44.08 -46.08 -20.56
N ARG A 353 44.88 -46.04 -19.49
CA ARG A 353 46.32 -46.34 -19.57
C ARG A 353 46.49 -47.86 -19.72
N SER A 354 47.11 -48.26 -20.82
CA SER A 354 47.84 -49.53 -20.94
C SER A 354 49.28 -49.30 -20.53
#